data_AF-A0A080M4H0-F1
#
_entry.id   AF-A0A080M4H0-F1
#
_cell.length_a   1.000
_cell.length_b   1.000
_cell.length_c   1.000
_cell.angle_alpha   90.00
_cell.angle_beta   90.00
_cell.angle_gamma   90.00
#
_symmetry.space_group_name_H-M   'P 1'
#
loop_
_entity.id
_entity.type
_entity.pdbx_description
1 polymer ?
#
loop_
_entity_poly.entity_id
_entity_poly.type
_entity_poly.pdbx_seq_one_letter_code
_entity_poly.pdbx_strand_id
1 'polypeptide(L)'
;MASLNHGILERIELPLPPLPVQQRIAGILSAYDELIENSQRRIKIMETMARTLYREWFVHFRFPGHENHPHVASPLGKIPQGWEVKKLGEIAEDMRRNVPKGPLEDPAPFVGLEHIPRRSLALDTWETTAELGSNKLEFKKGEVLFEKIRPYFYKVSVAPFNCLCSADTVIIRSRRPEHYAIVVGCVSDDEFVALATATSNGSKMP
;
A
#
# COMPACT_ATOMS: atom_id res chain seq x y z
N MET A 1 -17.14 -0.92 31.75
CA MET A 1 -15.96 -0.57 30.92
C MET A 1 -14.73 -0.91 31.73
N ALA A 2 -13.91 -1.86 31.29
CA ALA A 2 -12.59 -2.06 31.89
C ALA A 2 -11.74 -0.82 31.56
N SER A 3 -11.12 -0.22 32.57
CA SER A 3 -10.20 0.91 32.41
C SER A 3 -8.97 0.67 33.26
N LEU A 4 -7.80 1.09 32.77
CA LEU A 4 -6.57 1.10 33.57
C LEU A 4 -6.67 2.21 34.62
N ASN A 5 -6.41 1.90 35.89
CA ASN A 5 -6.34 2.87 36.97
C ASN A 5 -5.10 2.62 37.84
N HIS A 6 -4.78 3.58 38.71
CA HIS A 6 -3.58 3.54 39.55
C HIS A 6 -3.48 2.26 40.39
N GLY A 7 -4.59 1.80 40.98
CA GLY A 7 -4.61 0.60 41.81
C GLY A 7 -4.39 -0.69 41.02
N ILE A 8 -4.63 -0.69 39.71
CA ILE A 8 -4.28 -1.80 38.82
C ILE A 8 -2.78 -1.77 38.51
N LEU A 9 -2.22 -0.60 38.18
CA LEU A 9 -0.80 -0.44 37.84
C LEU A 9 0.14 -0.84 38.99
N GLU A 10 -0.19 -0.46 40.23
CA GLU A 10 0.61 -0.82 41.42
C GLU A 10 0.72 -2.33 41.65
N ARG A 11 -0.25 -3.10 41.15
CA ARG A 11 -0.31 -4.55 41.34
C ARG A 11 0.40 -5.33 40.24
N ILE A 12 0.93 -4.64 39.22
CA ILE A 12 1.69 -5.28 38.15
C ILE A 12 3.11 -5.49 38.66
N GLU A 13 3.43 -6.75 38.95
CA GLU A 13 4.80 -7.13 39.28
C GLU A 13 5.67 -7.09 38.03
N LEU A 14 6.75 -6.31 38.06
CA LEU A 14 7.71 -6.17 36.98
C LEU A 14 9.09 -6.70 37.39
N PRO A 15 9.79 -7.43 36.52
CA PRO A 15 11.16 -7.84 36.79
C PRO A 15 12.07 -6.61 36.86
N LEU A 16 12.77 -6.44 37.97
CA LEU A 16 13.70 -5.33 38.19
C LEU A 16 15.15 -5.85 38.27
N PRO A 17 15.82 -6.07 37.12
CA PRO A 17 17.21 -6.48 37.13
C PRO A 17 18.13 -5.35 37.62
N PRO A 18 19.40 -5.62 37.98
CA PRO A 18 20.35 -4.58 38.38
C PRO A 18 20.52 -3.49 37.32
N LEU A 19 20.81 -2.25 37.74
CA LEU A 19 20.91 -1.09 36.85
C LEU A 19 21.82 -1.31 35.62
N PRO A 20 23.01 -1.94 35.73
CA PRO A 20 23.84 -2.21 34.54
C PRO A 20 23.16 -3.13 33.52
N VAL A 21 22.34 -4.07 33.98
CA VAL A 21 21.56 -4.97 33.12
C VAL A 21 20.40 -4.22 32.47
N GLN A 22 19.70 -3.36 33.22
CA GLN A 22 18.64 -2.51 32.65
C GLN A 22 19.17 -1.62 31.53
N GLN A 23 20.31 -0.95 31.75
CA GLN A 23 20.94 -0.09 30.75
C GLN A 23 21.38 -0.87 29.51
N ARG A 24 21.88 -2.10 29.69
CA ARG A 24 22.24 -2.97 28.56
C ARG A 24 21.01 -3.41 27.76
N ILE A 25 19.92 -3.81 28.44
CA ILE A 25 18.66 -4.17 27.77
C ILE A 25 18.13 -2.96 27.00
N ALA A 26 18.05 -1.80 27.64
CA ALA A 26 17.59 -0.56 27.02
C ALA A 26 18.44 -0.20 25.81
N GLY A 27 19.77 -0.23 25.92
CA GLY A 27 20.66 0.08 24.79
C GLY A 27 20.48 -0.86 23.59
N ILE A 28 20.26 -2.16 23.82
CA ILE A 28 19.99 -3.12 22.75
C ILE A 28 18.65 -2.81 22.07
N LEU A 29 17.59 -2.61 22.85
CA LEU A 29 16.25 -2.33 22.31
C LEU A 29 16.21 -0.98 21.57
N SER A 30 16.81 0.07 22.14
CA SER A 30 16.91 1.39 21.50
C SER A 30 17.66 1.33 20.16
N ALA A 31 18.71 0.51 20.05
CA ALA A 31 19.40 0.34 18.77
C ALA A 31 18.49 -0.26 17.69
N TYR A 32 17.61 -1.21 18.04
CA TYR A 32 16.62 -1.73 17.09
C TYR A 32 15.54 -0.70 16.75
N ASP A 33 15.05 0.05 17.73
CA ASP A 33 14.06 1.11 17.51
C ASP A 33 14.59 2.18 16.55
N GLU A 34 15.85 2.61 16.72
CA GLU A 34 16.52 3.55 15.81
C GLU A 34 16.63 3.00 14.38
N LEU A 35 16.92 1.71 14.22
CA LEU A 35 16.99 1.07 12.90
C LEU A 35 15.62 1.01 12.22
N ILE A 36 14.56 0.71 12.97
CA ILE A 36 13.19 0.69 12.47
C ILE A 36 12.78 2.10 12.04
N GLU A 37 13.01 3.11 12.87
CA GLU A 37 12.67 4.49 12.57
C GLU A 37 13.41 4.99 11.31
N ASN A 38 14.71 4.73 11.22
CA ASN A 38 15.52 5.09 10.06
C ASN A 38 15.02 4.41 8.78
N SER A 39 14.61 3.14 8.86
CA SER A 39 14.07 2.40 7.72
C SER A 39 12.73 2.96 7.27
N GLN A 40 11.82 3.25 8.20
CA GLN A 40 10.53 3.88 7.91
C GLN A 40 10.69 5.28 7.29
N ARG A 41 11.63 6.08 7.81
CA ARG A 41 11.95 7.40 7.24
C ARG A 41 12.45 7.29 5.80
N ARG A 42 13.34 6.34 5.52
CA ARG A 42 13.85 6.08 4.16
C ARG A 42 12.73 5.68 3.21
N ILE A 43 11.85 4.76 3.62
CA ILE A 43 10.67 4.37 2.84
C ILE A 43 9.84 5.60 2.49
N LYS A 44 9.53 6.45 3.48
CA LYS A 44 8.70 7.63 3.25
C LYS A 44 9.32 8.62 2.27
N ILE A 45 10.63 8.84 2.38
CA ILE A 45 11.38 9.71 1.46
C ILE A 45 11.32 9.15 0.04
N MET A 46 11.63 7.85 -0.15
CA MET A 46 11.60 7.22 -1.47
C MET A 46 10.22 7.28 -2.12
N GLU A 47 9.16 7.01 -1.36
CA GLU A 47 7.79 7.14 -1.88
C GLU A 47 7.46 8.57 -2.28
N THR A 48 7.94 9.54 -1.50
CA THR A 48 7.69 10.96 -1.80
C THR A 48 8.40 11.34 -3.08
N MET A 49 9.66 10.94 -3.25
CA MET A 49 10.39 11.12 -4.50
C MET A 49 9.68 10.47 -5.68
N ALA A 50 9.20 9.22 -5.53
CA ALA A 50 8.48 8.51 -6.59
C ALA A 50 7.18 9.23 -6.98
N ARG A 51 6.38 9.68 -6.01
CA ARG A 51 5.15 10.47 -6.26
C ARG A 51 5.47 11.80 -6.93
N THR A 52 6.51 12.51 -6.49
CA THR A 52 6.93 13.78 -7.09
C THR A 52 7.40 13.58 -8.53
N LEU A 53 8.23 12.56 -8.81
CA LEU A 53 8.66 12.24 -10.16
C LEU A 53 7.46 11.90 -11.06
N TYR A 54 6.51 11.11 -10.56
CA TYR A 54 5.30 10.80 -11.29
C TYR A 54 4.51 12.08 -11.65
N ARG A 55 4.25 12.96 -10.68
CA ARG A 55 3.53 14.21 -10.91
C ARG A 55 4.27 15.12 -11.88
N GLU A 56 5.56 15.34 -11.68
CA GLU A 56 6.35 16.20 -12.58
C GLU A 56 6.36 15.63 -14.00
N TRP A 57 6.63 14.33 -14.18
CA TRP A 57 6.89 13.78 -15.51
C TRP A 57 5.62 13.40 -16.28
N PHE A 58 4.59 12.91 -15.60
CA PHE A 58 3.41 12.33 -16.26
C PHE A 58 2.13 13.16 -16.07
N VAL A 59 2.12 14.13 -15.14
CA VAL A 59 0.99 15.05 -14.94
C VAL A 59 1.34 16.45 -15.43
N HIS A 60 2.52 16.95 -15.07
CA HIS A 60 2.98 18.29 -15.46
C HIS A 60 3.87 18.29 -16.73
N PHE A 61 4.25 17.11 -17.23
CA PHE A 61 5.10 16.92 -18.40
C PHE A 61 6.47 17.63 -18.32
N ARG A 62 7.01 17.77 -17.11
CA ARG A 62 8.32 18.34 -16.78
C ARG A 62 9.39 17.26 -16.59
N PHE A 63 9.51 16.38 -17.57
CA PHE A 63 10.58 15.37 -17.60
C PHE A 63 11.91 15.98 -18.11
N PRO A 64 13.06 15.35 -17.86
CA PRO A 64 14.34 15.88 -18.36
C PRO A 64 14.33 16.09 -19.89
N GLY A 65 14.58 17.32 -20.34
CA GLY A 65 14.56 17.70 -21.77
C GLY A 65 13.19 18.09 -22.33
N HIS A 66 12.17 18.24 -21.48
CA HIS A 66 10.82 18.66 -21.89
C HIS A 66 10.77 20.08 -22.49
N GLU A 67 11.74 20.95 -22.19
CA GLU A 67 11.67 22.38 -22.56
C GLU A 67 11.58 22.60 -24.07
N ASN A 68 12.25 21.74 -24.86
CA ASN A 68 12.25 21.79 -26.32
C ASN A 68 11.35 20.69 -26.93
N HIS A 69 10.65 19.92 -26.10
CA HIS A 69 9.80 18.85 -26.59
C HIS A 69 8.45 19.43 -27.07
N PRO A 70 8.05 19.22 -28.33
CA PRO A 70 6.79 19.74 -28.83
C PRO A 70 5.59 19.12 -28.10
N HIS A 71 4.53 19.90 -27.91
CA HIS A 71 3.27 19.47 -27.32
C HIS A 71 2.15 19.47 -28.36
N VAL A 72 1.25 18.50 -28.27
CA VAL A 72 0.07 18.33 -29.13
C VAL A 72 -1.22 18.40 -28.29
N ALA A 73 -2.33 18.78 -28.93
CA ALA A 73 -3.62 18.83 -28.25
C ALA A 73 -4.15 17.41 -27.97
N SER A 74 -4.77 17.23 -26.81
CA SER A 74 -5.42 15.99 -26.39
C SER A 74 -6.66 16.28 -25.54
N PRO A 75 -7.50 15.26 -25.24
CA PRO A 75 -8.61 15.41 -24.31
C PRO A 75 -8.22 15.88 -22.89
N LEU A 76 -6.97 15.67 -22.47
CA LEU A 76 -6.44 16.11 -21.18
C LEU A 76 -5.65 17.43 -21.27
N GLY A 77 -5.80 18.17 -22.37
CA GLY A 77 -5.03 19.38 -22.66
C GLY A 77 -3.77 19.09 -23.48
N LYS A 78 -2.78 19.97 -23.40
CA LYS A 78 -1.53 19.85 -24.17
C LYS A 78 -0.63 18.78 -23.54
N ILE A 79 -0.33 17.73 -24.30
CA ILE A 79 0.56 16.62 -23.90
C ILE A 79 1.79 16.55 -24.81
N PRO A 80 2.90 15.92 -24.41
CA PRO A 80 4.07 15.77 -25.27
C PRO A 80 3.76 15.02 -26.56
N GLN A 81 4.34 15.44 -27.68
CA GLN A 81 4.19 14.77 -28.97
C GLN A 81 4.60 13.30 -28.88
N GLY A 82 3.81 12.40 -29.46
CA GLY A 82 4.06 10.95 -29.42
C GLY A 82 3.52 10.25 -28.17
N TRP A 83 2.94 11.00 -27.22
CA TRP A 83 2.21 10.42 -26.09
C TRP A 83 0.74 10.22 -26.47
N GLU A 84 0.12 9.21 -25.86
CA GLU A 84 -1.28 8.85 -26.07
C GLU A 84 -2.03 8.88 -24.74
N VAL A 85 -3.27 9.40 -24.77
CA VAL A 85 -4.19 9.30 -23.63
C VAL A 85 -4.90 7.95 -23.69
N LYS A 86 -4.78 7.15 -22.63
CA LYS A 86 -5.44 5.84 -22.50
C LYS A 86 -6.17 5.73 -21.18
N LYS A 87 -7.23 4.92 -21.14
CA LYS A 87 -7.88 4.50 -19.91
C LYS A 87 -6.99 3.49 -19.17
N LEU A 88 -7.04 3.50 -17.84
CA LEU A 88 -6.25 2.58 -17.01
C LEU A 88 -6.45 1.10 -17.41
N GLY A 89 -7.68 0.69 -17.74
CA GLY A 89 -8.00 -0.69 -18.17
C GLY A 89 -7.37 -1.12 -19.51
N GLU A 90 -6.86 -0.17 -20.30
CA GLU A 90 -6.12 -0.46 -21.54
C GLU A 90 -4.66 -0.82 -21.28
N ILE A 91 -4.09 -0.37 -20.16
CA ILE A 91 -2.67 -0.59 -19.79
C ILE A 91 -2.50 -1.49 -18.56
N ALA A 92 -3.58 -1.72 -17.81
CA ALA A 92 -3.63 -2.56 -16.63
C ALA A 92 -4.89 -3.44 -16.62
N GLU A 93 -4.91 -4.45 -15.77
CA GLU A 93 -6.01 -5.40 -15.61
C GLU A 93 -6.22 -5.78 -14.13
N ASP A 94 -7.46 -6.13 -13.78
CA ASP A 94 -7.85 -6.67 -12.47
C ASP A 94 -7.61 -8.18 -12.43
N MET A 95 -6.72 -8.63 -11.55
CA MET A 95 -6.30 -10.01 -11.41
C MET A 95 -7.17 -10.73 -10.39
N ARG A 96 -8.09 -11.57 -10.88
CA ARG A 96 -8.99 -12.36 -10.03
C ARG A 96 -8.56 -13.82 -9.94
N ARG A 97 -7.61 -14.10 -9.05
CA ARG A 97 -7.22 -15.46 -8.66
C ARG A 97 -7.98 -15.85 -7.39
N ASN A 98 -9.15 -16.47 -7.57
CA ASN A 98 -10.01 -16.86 -6.45
C ASN A 98 -9.43 -18.04 -5.68
N VAL A 99 -9.46 -17.94 -4.35
CA VAL A 99 -9.15 -19.04 -3.43
C VAL A 99 -10.42 -19.33 -2.63
N PRO A 100 -10.98 -20.54 -2.73
CA PRO A 100 -12.24 -20.87 -2.06
C PRO A 100 -12.07 -20.88 -0.54
N LYS A 101 -13.18 -20.65 0.17
CA LYS A 101 -13.25 -20.84 1.62
C LYS A 101 -12.96 -22.29 2.03
N GLY A 102 -12.50 -22.48 3.26
CA GLY A 102 -12.19 -23.80 3.81
C GLY A 102 -10.79 -23.88 4.44
N PRO A 103 -10.40 -25.07 4.91
CA PRO A 103 -9.08 -25.30 5.46
C PRO A 103 -8.02 -25.20 4.36
N LEU A 104 -6.85 -24.68 4.73
CA LEU A 104 -5.66 -24.71 3.90
C LEU A 104 -4.83 -25.94 4.25
N GLU A 105 -4.12 -26.48 3.25
CA GLU A 105 -3.21 -27.61 3.46
C GLU A 105 -2.08 -27.22 4.42
N ASP A 106 -1.53 -26.02 4.23
CA ASP A 106 -0.56 -25.38 5.11
C ASP A 106 -1.03 -23.97 5.51
N PRO A 107 -0.72 -23.50 6.74
CA PRO A 107 -0.94 -22.10 7.10
C PRO A 107 -0.23 -21.16 6.14
N ALA A 108 -0.97 -20.19 5.60
CA ALA A 108 -0.48 -19.27 4.57
C ALA A 108 -0.55 -17.81 5.04
N PRO A 109 0.32 -16.92 4.53
CA PRO A 109 0.21 -15.50 4.81
C PRO A 109 -1.07 -14.94 4.19
N PHE A 110 -1.69 -14.00 4.90
CA PHE A 110 -2.94 -13.34 4.51
C PHE A 110 -2.91 -11.84 4.83
N VAL A 111 -3.38 -11.05 3.87
CA VAL A 111 -3.51 -9.59 3.97
C VAL A 111 -5.00 -9.22 3.96
N GLY A 112 -5.52 -9.00 5.16
CA GLY A 112 -6.80 -8.34 5.38
C GLY A 112 -6.77 -6.84 5.04
N LEU A 113 -7.94 -6.19 5.08
CA LEU A 113 -8.05 -4.79 4.68
C LEU A 113 -7.32 -3.86 5.67
N GLU A 114 -7.30 -4.22 6.95
CA GLU A 114 -6.60 -3.56 8.05
C GLU A 114 -5.08 -3.56 7.89
N HIS A 115 -4.54 -4.56 7.20
CA HIS A 115 -3.11 -4.73 6.98
C HIS A 115 -2.55 -3.84 5.87
N ILE A 116 -3.39 -3.38 4.93
CA ILE A 116 -2.96 -2.43 3.89
C ILE A 116 -2.82 -1.03 4.52
N PRO A 117 -1.62 -0.45 4.56
CA PRO A 117 -1.38 0.82 5.22
C PRO A 117 -2.00 1.99 4.45
N ARG A 118 -2.28 3.08 5.18
CA ARG A 118 -2.80 4.32 4.59
C ARG A 118 -1.65 5.15 4.03
N ARG A 119 -1.79 5.65 2.80
CA ARG A 119 -0.82 6.57 2.17
C ARG A 119 0.63 6.04 2.17
N SER A 120 0.78 4.73 2.00
CA SER A 120 2.06 4.03 1.92
C SER A 120 1.96 2.94 0.87
N LEU A 121 2.88 2.97 -0.08
CA LEU A 121 3.05 1.91 -1.08
C LEU A 121 3.73 0.67 -0.48
N ALA A 122 4.46 0.83 0.62
CA ALA A 122 5.12 -0.28 1.30
C ALA A 122 4.13 -1.06 2.18
N LEU A 123 3.85 -2.30 1.81
CA LEU A 123 3.12 -3.26 2.64
C LEU A 123 4.08 -3.95 3.62
N ASP A 124 3.83 -3.81 4.91
CA ASP A 124 4.72 -4.28 5.98
C ASP A 124 4.02 -5.15 7.04
N THR A 125 2.71 -5.31 6.93
CA THR A 125 1.89 -6.05 7.91
C THR A 125 1.07 -7.12 7.20
N TRP A 126 0.98 -8.30 7.81
CA TRP A 126 0.13 -9.42 7.40
C TRP A 126 -0.02 -10.38 8.57
N GLU A 127 -0.97 -11.31 8.46
CA GLU A 127 -1.14 -12.40 9.42
C GLU A 127 -0.96 -13.76 8.75
N THR A 128 -0.98 -14.83 9.55
CA THR A 128 -0.99 -16.21 9.05
C THR A 128 -2.35 -16.81 9.33
N THR A 129 -2.94 -17.48 8.34
CA THR A 129 -4.21 -18.19 8.50
C THR A 129 -4.09 -19.64 8.05
N ALA A 130 -4.77 -20.53 8.77
CA ALA A 130 -4.93 -21.94 8.39
C ALA A 130 -6.33 -22.24 7.84
N GLU A 131 -7.29 -21.31 7.97
CA GLU A 131 -8.67 -21.49 7.55
C GLU A 131 -9.25 -20.20 6.97
N LEU A 132 -9.90 -20.32 5.82
CA LEU A 132 -10.53 -19.22 5.12
C LEU A 132 -12.04 -19.24 5.39
N GLY A 133 -12.53 -18.33 6.24
CA GLY A 133 -13.98 -18.20 6.50
C GLY A 133 -14.81 -17.69 5.32
N SER A 134 -14.17 -17.12 4.30
CA SER A 134 -14.81 -16.65 3.06
C SER A 134 -13.83 -16.76 1.90
N ASN A 135 -14.36 -16.66 0.67
CA ASN A 135 -13.53 -16.66 -0.54
C ASN A 135 -12.52 -15.51 -0.46
N LYS A 136 -11.26 -15.83 -0.78
CA LYS A 136 -10.14 -14.88 -0.82
C LYS A 136 -9.64 -14.73 -2.25
N LEU A 137 -8.71 -13.80 -2.42
CA LEU A 137 -7.93 -13.68 -3.65
C LEU A 137 -6.46 -13.96 -3.37
N GLU A 138 -5.72 -14.31 -4.41
CA GLU A 138 -4.27 -14.40 -4.36
C GLU A 138 -3.64 -13.27 -5.18
N PHE A 139 -2.67 -12.56 -4.59
CA PHE A 139 -1.79 -11.64 -5.31
C PHE A 139 -0.38 -12.21 -5.48
N LYS A 140 0.31 -11.74 -6.51
CA LYS A 140 1.71 -12.07 -6.80
C LYS A 140 2.60 -10.87 -6.54
N LYS A 141 3.87 -11.16 -6.23
CA LYS A 141 4.91 -10.15 -6.05
C LYS A 141 4.92 -9.16 -7.21
N GLY A 142 4.98 -7.88 -6.87
CA GLY A 142 5.03 -6.75 -7.80
C GLY A 142 3.67 -6.19 -8.18
N GLU A 143 2.56 -6.91 -7.99
CA GLU A 143 1.23 -6.38 -8.30
C GLU A 143 0.80 -5.27 -7.33
N VAL A 144 -0.10 -4.40 -7.78
CA VAL A 144 -0.60 -3.26 -6.99
C VAL A 144 -1.90 -3.65 -6.33
N LEU A 145 -1.98 -3.48 -5.02
CA LEU A 145 -3.15 -3.77 -4.21
C LEU A 145 -3.91 -2.47 -3.97
N PHE A 146 -5.20 -2.44 -4.26
CA PHE A 146 -6.08 -1.30 -4.01
C PHE A 146 -7.30 -1.73 -3.18
N GLU A 147 -7.51 -1.09 -2.04
CA GLU A 147 -8.64 -1.37 -1.15
C GLU A 147 -9.91 -0.62 -1.61
N LYS A 148 -11.00 -1.35 -1.91
CA LYS A 148 -12.17 -0.75 -2.58
C LYS A 148 -13.30 -0.29 -1.64
N ILE A 149 -13.38 -0.75 -0.39
CA ILE A 149 -14.48 -0.44 0.55
C ILE A 149 -14.32 0.98 1.11
N ARG A 150 -13.09 1.48 1.29
CA ARG A 150 -12.82 2.85 1.75
C ARG A 150 -11.67 3.49 0.98
N PRO A 151 -11.86 3.79 -0.32
CA PRO A 151 -10.81 4.36 -1.16
C PRO A 151 -10.16 5.62 -0.57
N TYR A 152 -10.95 6.46 0.12
CA TYR A 152 -10.49 7.68 0.79
C TYR A 152 -9.41 7.47 1.87
N PHE A 153 -9.15 6.22 2.30
CA PHE A 153 -8.01 5.92 3.17
C PHE A 153 -6.68 5.76 2.42
N TYR A 154 -6.67 5.87 1.08
CA TYR A 154 -5.46 5.77 0.26
C TYR A 154 -4.69 4.48 0.55
N LYS A 155 -5.43 3.38 0.66
CA LYS A 155 -4.88 2.05 0.90
C LYS A 155 -4.48 1.43 -0.43
N VAL A 156 -3.27 1.79 -0.85
CA VAL A 156 -2.64 1.36 -2.10
C VAL A 156 -1.25 0.88 -1.79
N SER A 157 -0.92 -0.37 -2.10
CA SER A 157 0.42 -0.92 -1.82
C SER A 157 0.95 -1.81 -2.94
N VAL A 158 2.26 -1.88 -3.07
CA VAL A 158 2.94 -2.81 -3.98
C VAL A 158 3.22 -4.11 -3.23
N ALA A 159 2.82 -5.24 -3.81
CA ALA A 159 3.00 -6.56 -3.23
C ALA A 159 4.50 -6.95 -3.14
N PRO A 160 5.07 -7.17 -1.95
CA PRO A 160 6.49 -7.54 -1.82
C PRO A 160 6.75 -9.04 -2.04
N PHE A 161 5.71 -9.87 -1.93
CA PHE A 161 5.74 -11.33 -2.09
C PHE A 161 4.38 -11.86 -2.59
N ASN A 162 4.23 -13.18 -2.75
CA ASN A 162 2.96 -13.81 -3.11
C ASN A 162 2.14 -14.09 -1.84
N CYS A 163 0.85 -13.76 -1.81
CA CYS A 163 0.05 -13.86 -0.58
C CYS A 163 -1.45 -13.94 -0.89
N LEU A 164 -2.22 -14.41 0.10
CA LEU A 164 -3.68 -14.30 0.09
C LEU A 164 -4.12 -12.91 0.53
N CYS A 165 -5.26 -12.43 0.02
CA CYS A 165 -5.85 -11.17 0.46
C CYS A 165 -7.39 -11.23 0.50
N SER A 166 -7.98 -10.23 1.14
CA SER A 166 -9.43 -10.04 1.13
C SER A 166 -9.97 -9.94 -0.31
N ALA A 167 -11.15 -10.52 -0.57
CA ALA A 167 -11.87 -10.38 -1.85
C ALA A 167 -12.32 -8.93 -2.16
N ASP A 168 -12.15 -8.03 -1.19
CA ASP A 168 -12.36 -6.59 -1.34
C ASP A 168 -11.12 -5.80 -1.77
N THR A 169 -10.00 -6.50 -1.97
CA THR A 169 -8.82 -5.94 -2.62
C THR A 169 -8.95 -6.08 -4.14
N VAL A 170 -8.73 -4.99 -4.88
CA VAL A 170 -8.52 -5.02 -6.33
C VAL A 170 -7.04 -5.23 -6.57
N ILE A 171 -6.68 -6.24 -7.36
CA ILE A 171 -5.28 -6.58 -7.63
C ILE A 171 -4.96 -6.12 -9.06
N ILE A 172 -4.20 -5.05 -9.18
CA ILE A 172 -3.96 -4.37 -10.45
C ILE A 172 -2.58 -4.80 -10.97
N ARG A 173 -2.57 -5.35 -12.17
CA ARG A 173 -1.35 -5.73 -12.90
C ARG A 173 -1.22 -4.89 -14.16
N SER A 174 -0.03 -4.32 -14.39
CA SER A 174 0.29 -3.71 -15.69
C SER A 174 0.38 -4.78 -16.77
N ARG A 175 -0.31 -4.58 -17.91
CA ARG A 175 -0.27 -5.51 -19.06
C ARG A 175 1.12 -5.64 -19.67
N ARG A 176 1.95 -4.61 -19.49
CA ARG A 176 3.32 -4.54 -19.98
C ARG A 176 4.25 -4.02 -18.89
N PRO A 177 5.49 -4.52 -18.77
CA PRO A 177 6.44 -4.06 -17.75
C PRO A 177 6.72 -2.55 -17.81
N GLU A 178 6.74 -1.96 -19.01
CA GLU A 178 7.04 -0.54 -19.20
C GLU A 178 5.93 0.37 -18.64
N HIS A 179 4.70 -0.14 -18.50
CA HIS A 179 3.59 0.60 -17.92
C HIS A 179 3.58 0.55 -16.39
N TYR A 180 4.47 -0.22 -15.76
CA TYR A 180 4.41 -0.48 -14.33
C TYR A 180 4.42 0.80 -13.48
N ALA A 181 5.41 1.68 -13.73
CA ALA A 181 5.56 2.90 -12.95
C ALA A 181 4.37 3.86 -13.09
N ILE A 182 3.84 4.02 -14.30
CA ILE A 182 2.68 4.88 -14.56
C ILE A 182 1.40 4.28 -13.96
N VAL A 183 1.25 2.95 -13.93
CA VAL A 183 0.13 2.27 -13.28
C VAL A 183 0.19 2.46 -11.76
N VAL A 184 1.36 2.25 -11.14
CA VAL A 184 1.55 2.49 -9.70
C VAL A 184 1.25 3.95 -9.36
N GLY A 185 1.84 4.89 -10.11
CA GLY A 185 1.63 6.31 -9.94
C GLY A 185 0.15 6.70 -10.05
N CYS A 186 -0.52 6.29 -11.12
CA CYS A 186 -1.92 6.57 -11.39
C CYS A 186 -2.84 6.03 -10.28
N VAL A 187 -2.70 4.76 -9.88
CA VAL A 187 -3.57 4.15 -8.85
C VAL A 187 -3.33 4.78 -7.48
N SER A 188 -2.14 5.31 -7.22
CA SER A 188 -1.80 5.99 -5.95
C SER A 188 -2.11 7.49 -5.93
N ASP A 189 -2.51 8.07 -7.06
CA ASP A 189 -2.73 9.51 -7.19
C ASP A 189 -4.04 9.98 -6.55
N ASP A 190 -4.04 11.23 -6.10
CA ASP A 190 -5.19 11.85 -5.43
C ASP A 190 -6.44 11.87 -6.33
N GLU A 191 -6.28 12.09 -7.64
CA GLU A 191 -7.41 12.15 -8.57
C GLU A 191 -8.04 10.78 -8.78
N PHE A 192 -7.22 9.73 -8.87
CA PHE A 192 -7.72 8.35 -8.96
C PHE A 192 -8.48 7.95 -7.70
N VAL A 193 -7.93 8.23 -6.52
CA VAL A 193 -8.58 7.92 -5.24
C VAL A 193 -9.87 8.73 -5.07
N ALA A 194 -9.89 9.99 -5.50
CA ALA A 194 -11.10 10.81 -5.50
C ALA A 194 -12.18 10.23 -6.42
N LEU A 195 -11.82 9.85 -7.64
CA LEU A 195 -12.73 9.20 -8.58
C LEU A 195 -13.27 7.89 -8.01
N ALA A 196 -12.39 7.01 -7.52
CA ALA A 196 -12.78 5.74 -6.91
C ALA A 196 -13.69 5.94 -5.69
N THR A 197 -13.44 6.96 -4.87
CA THR A 197 -14.32 7.33 -3.75
C THR A 197 -15.70 7.79 -4.23
N ALA A 198 -15.76 8.57 -5.30
CA ALA A 198 -17.00 9.09 -5.87
C ALA A 198 -17.84 7.99 -6.55
N THR A 199 -17.19 6.99 -7.15
CA THR A 199 -17.85 5.90 -7.87
C THR A 199 -18.04 4.62 -7.05
N SER A 200 -17.49 4.56 -5.83
CA SER A 200 -17.65 3.38 -4.97
C SER A 200 -19.10 3.24 -4.53
N ASN A 201 -19.75 2.17 -4.99
CA ASN A 201 -21.11 1.82 -4.63
C ASN A 201 -21.09 0.75 -3.52
N GLY A 202 -21.64 1.12 -2.37
CA GLY A 202 -21.67 0.34 -1.12
C GLY A 202 -22.09 1.29 0.00
N SER A 203 -22.67 0.79 1.09
CA SER A 203 -23.06 1.66 2.19
C SER A 203 -21.83 2.42 2.67
N LYS A 204 -21.87 3.76 2.57
CA LYS A 204 -20.97 4.66 3.27
C LYS A 204 -21.24 4.46 4.76
N MET A 205 -20.75 3.36 5.34
CA MET A 205 -20.81 3.17 6.78
C MET A 205 -19.89 4.23 7.38
N PRO A 206 -20.44 5.11 8.24
CA PRO A 206 -19.76 6.29 8.75
C PRO A 206 -18.46 5.98 9.51
#